data_AF-A0A2V9PVP5-F1
#
_entry.id   AF-A0A2V9PVP5-F1
#
_cell.length_a   1.000
_cell.length_b   1.000
_cell.length_c   1.000
_cell.angle_alpha   90.00
_cell.angle_beta   90.00
_cell.angle_gamma   90.00
#
_symmetry.space_group_name_H-M   'P 1'
#
loop_
_entity.id
_entity.type
_entity.pdbx_description
1 polymer ?
#
loop_
_entity_poly.entity_id
_entity_poly.type
_entity_poly.pdbx_seq_one_letter_code
_entity_poly.pdbx_strand_id
1 'polypeptide(L)'
;MVFWHGIPLDIRGGTQVSVKFSHAPDVNAVHQTMDRIGYHNARIRTLGGAGSNDLLIDLPQQESSAQALDQGKQQIINALRTNAPADKQDINNSSSLALSAYLLQTDPLHLSTDAQKQYAAIAQKIADYRDKTKGGVLSSFGDLKGLVDPTVVTALQQGFYLSDFGVYNVAIVGPQVGAQLRKQAMLATAYSLAGMLVYLAFRFELIYGVAAVITVFHDTLITVGAFSLTDKPISLTVIAAILTLIGYSNNDTIVVFDRIRENLKLMRREKLADIVNRSINQTLSRTILTAGLTFLTVLALFLFGGEVLHGFSLALVIGILIGTYSSIAIAAPILVAYQDWRQNRSKPVVALAGKGKGR
;
A
#
# COMPACT_ATOMS: atom_id res chain seq x y z
N MET A 1 -17.93 16.94 9.97
CA MET A 1 -17.86 15.49 10.23
C MET A 1 -18.14 14.60 9.00
N VAL A 2 -18.04 15.12 7.77
CA VAL A 2 -18.41 14.36 6.55
C VAL A 2 -17.22 13.62 5.89
N PHE A 3 -15.97 13.99 6.20
CA PHE A 3 -14.77 13.38 5.59
C PHE A 3 -14.41 11.96 6.06
N TRP A 4 -14.97 11.47 7.16
CA TRP A 4 -14.53 10.21 7.79
C TRP A 4 -15.30 8.96 7.32
N HIS A 5 -16.42 9.12 6.60
CA HIS A 5 -17.23 8.00 6.13
C HIS A 5 -16.68 7.34 4.84
N GLY A 6 -15.61 7.90 4.25
CA GLY A 6 -15.04 7.45 2.98
C GLY A 6 -13.60 6.94 3.05
N ILE A 7 -12.93 6.91 4.22
CA ILE A 7 -11.56 6.39 4.29
C ILE A 7 -11.60 4.89 3.98
N PRO A 8 -10.95 4.39 2.92
CA PRO A 8 -10.86 2.98 2.59
C PRO A 8 -9.85 2.30 3.53
N LEU A 9 -10.17 2.30 4.83
CA LEU A 9 -9.65 1.32 5.79
C LEU A 9 -10.32 -0.02 5.48
N ASP A 10 -10.04 -0.53 4.28
CA ASP A 10 -10.60 -1.77 3.73
C ASP A 10 -9.77 -2.96 4.20
N ILE A 11 -9.68 -3.10 5.53
CA ILE A 11 -9.26 -4.35 6.18
C ILE A 11 -10.52 -5.19 6.38
N ARG A 12 -11.33 -5.34 5.32
CA ARG A 12 -12.48 -6.23 5.34
C ARG A 12 -11.96 -7.65 5.12
N GLY A 13 -12.40 -8.57 5.97
CA GLY A 13 -12.11 -9.97 5.74
C GLY A 13 -12.77 -10.48 4.47
N GLY A 14 -12.11 -11.40 3.78
CA GLY A 14 -12.57 -11.95 2.51
C GLY A 14 -11.47 -12.75 1.81
N THR A 15 -11.86 -13.40 0.71
CA THR A 15 -10.92 -14.10 -0.18
C THR A 15 -10.53 -13.14 -1.29
N GLN A 16 -9.24 -12.83 -1.38
CA GLN A 16 -8.66 -12.02 -2.44
C GLN A 16 -8.06 -12.95 -3.48
N VAL A 17 -8.45 -12.78 -4.74
CA VAL A 17 -7.99 -13.61 -5.84
C VAL A 17 -7.40 -12.72 -6.91
N SER A 18 -6.10 -12.88 -7.19
CA SER A 18 -5.43 -12.18 -8.28
C SER A 18 -5.48 -13.04 -9.54
N VAL A 19 -6.04 -12.46 -10.60
CA VAL A 19 -6.27 -13.09 -11.88
C VAL A 19 -5.58 -12.27 -12.96
N LYS A 20 -4.73 -12.91 -13.75
CA LYS A 20 -4.16 -12.30 -14.95
C LYS A 20 -4.93 -12.74 -16.17
N PHE A 21 -5.09 -11.85 -17.14
CA PHE A 21 -5.68 -12.12 -18.44
C PHE A 21 -4.62 -12.02 -19.55
N SER A 22 -4.84 -12.75 -20.64
CA SER A 22 -4.01 -12.70 -21.85
C SER A 22 -4.23 -11.42 -22.68
N HIS A 23 -5.40 -10.79 -22.52
CA HIS A 23 -5.76 -9.50 -23.10
C HIS A 23 -6.39 -8.59 -22.04
N ALA A 24 -6.62 -7.32 -22.38
CA ALA A 24 -7.32 -6.40 -21.51
C ALA A 24 -8.73 -6.95 -21.19
N PRO A 25 -9.08 -7.20 -19.92
CA PRO A 25 -10.36 -7.77 -19.56
C PRO A 25 -11.47 -6.71 -19.53
N ASP A 26 -12.69 -7.09 -19.89
CA ASP A 26 -13.88 -6.27 -19.64
C ASP A 26 -14.31 -6.44 -18.18
N VAL A 27 -13.93 -5.47 -17.35
CA VAL A 27 -14.24 -5.46 -15.91
C VAL A 27 -15.74 -5.56 -15.63
N ASN A 28 -16.59 -4.97 -16.48
CA ASN A 28 -18.04 -5.04 -16.30
C ASN A 28 -18.57 -6.44 -16.59
N ALA A 29 -18.03 -7.13 -17.60
CA ALA A 29 -18.39 -8.51 -17.90
C ALA A 29 -17.96 -9.45 -16.76
N VAL A 30 -16.77 -9.25 -16.18
CA VAL A 30 -16.32 -10.02 -15.00
C VAL A 30 -17.25 -9.76 -13.81
N HIS A 31 -17.65 -8.50 -13.57
CA HIS A 31 -18.62 -8.15 -12.53
C HIS A 31 -19.97 -8.87 -12.72
N GLN A 32 -20.53 -8.83 -13.93
CA GLN A 32 -21.79 -9.52 -14.24
C GLN A 32 -21.68 -11.03 -14.03
N THR A 33 -20.55 -11.63 -14.38
CA THR A 33 -20.28 -13.05 -14.15
C THR A 33 -20.25 -13.36 -12.66
N MET A 34 -19.60 -12.54 -11.84
CA MET A 34 -19.60 -12.68 -10.38
C MET A 34 -21.00 -12.52 -9.78
N ASP A 35 -21.80 -11.58 -10.28
CA ASP A 35 -23.18 -11.40 -9.84
C ASP A 35 -24.05 -12.63 -10.14
N ARG A 36 -23.89 -13.24 -11.32
CA ARG A 36 -24.65 -14.44 -11.72
C ARG A 36 -24.38 -15.65 -10.84
N ILE A 37 -23.16 -15.78 -10.33
CA ILE A 37 -22.78 -16.89 -9.44
C ILE A 37 -23.07 -16.60 -7.96
N GLY A 38 -23.76 -15.50 -7.65
CA GLY A 38 -24.20 -15.15 -6.30
C GLY A 38 -23.24 -14.26 -5.51
N TYR A 39 -22.15 -13.78 -6.12
CA TYR A 39 -21.22 -12.84 -5.50
C TYR A 39 -21.57 -11.38 -5.81
N HIS A 40 -22.79 -10.97 -5.44
CA HIS A 40 -23.34 -9.62 -5.70
C HIS A 40 -22.51 -8.45 -5.16
N ASN A 41 -21.62 -8.73 -4.20
CA ASN A 41 -20.76 -7.73 -3.58
C ASN A 41 -19.27 -7.98 -3.85
N ALA A 42 -18.93 -8.80 -4.86
CA ALA A 42 -17.55 -8.94 -5.31
C ALA A 42 -17.04 -7.59 -5.77
N ARG A 43 -15.86 -7.18 -5.30
CA ARG A 43 -15.18 -5.98 -5.80
C ARG A 43 -14.10 -6.40 -6.78
N ILE A 44 -14.09 -5.77 -7.94
CA ILE A 44 -13.12 -6.09 -9.00
C ILE A 44 -12.33 -4.83 -9.29
N ARG A 45 -11.00 -4.93 -9.25
CA ARG A 45 -10.10 -3.80 -9.47
C ARG A 45 -8.99 -4.19 -10.42
N THR A 46 -8.64 -3.31 -11.35
CA THR A 46 -7.45 -3.47 -12.20
C THR A 46 -6.19 -3.17 -11.40
N LEU A 47 -5.27 -4.12 -11.36
CA LEU A 47 -3.95 -3.99 -10.74
C LEU A 47 -2.98 -3.40 -11.76
N GLY A 48 -2.30 -2.28 -11.46
CA GLY A 48 -1.26 -1.70 -12.35
C GLY A 48 -1.71 -0.58 -13.29
N GLY A 49 -2.95 -0.08 -13.18
CA GLY A 49 -3.46 1.07 -13.95
C GLY A 49 -4.35 0.70 -15.14
N ALA A 50 -4.76 1.72 -15.91
CA ALA A 50 -5.64 1.54 -17.06
C ALA A 50 -4.96 0.73 -18.17
N GLY A 51 -5.59 -0.37 -18.60
CA GLY A 51 -5.04 -1.27 -19.63
C GLY A 51 -4.15 -2.39 -19.11
N SER A 52 -4.00 -2.53 -17.78
CA SER A 52 -3.40 -3.74 -17.21
C SER A 52 -4.32 -4.95 -17.39
N ASN A 53 -3.71 -6.11 -17.61
CA ASN A 53 -4.42 -7.37 -17.72
C ASN A 53 -4.60 -8.07 -16.37
N ASP A 54 -4.17 -7.45 -15.27
CA ASP A 54 -4.25 -8.03 -13.93
C ASP A 54 -5.49 -7.48 -13.20
N LEU A 55 -6.34 -8.37 -12.69
CA LEU A 55 -7.49 -8.06 -11.86
C LEU A 55 -7.33 -8.64 -10.46
N LEU A 56 -7.67 -7.83 -9.46
CA LEU A 56 -7.92 -8.29 -8.10
C LEU A 56 -9.43 -8.45 -7.92
N ILE A 57 -9.87 -9.66 -7.58
CA ILE A 57 -11.25 -10.00 -7.26
C ILE A 57 -11.32 -10.24 -5.75
N ASP A 58 -11.98 -9.33 -5.04
CA ASP A 58 -12.25 -9.45 -3.61
C ASP A 58 -13.64 -10.06 -3.43
N LEU A 59 -13.70 -11.30 -2.94
CA LEU A 59 -14.96 -11.98 -2.65
C LEU A 59 -15.45 -11.69 -1.23
N PRO A 60 -16.74 -11.36 -1.05
CA PRO A 60 -17.34 -11.24 0.26
C PRO A 60 -17.38 -12.60 0.96
N GLN A 61 -17.12 -12.57 2.27
CA GLN A 61 -16.99 -13.70 3.20
C GLN A 61 -18.00 -14.84 3.00
N GLN A 62 -17.51 -16.09 2.95
CA GLN A 62 -18.30 -17.28 3.28
C GLN A 62 -17.63 -18.15 4.36
N GLU A 63 -16.32 -18.44 4.31
CA GLU A 63 -15.63 -19.19 5.39
C GLU A 63 -14.11 -18.87 5.47
N SER A 64 -13.49 -19.11 6.64
CA SER A 64 -12.07 -18.81 6.93
C SER A 64 -11.16 -20.06 6.93
N SER A 65 -11.57 -21.14 6.28
CA SER A 65 -10.80 -22.39 6.21
C SER A 65 -9.92 -22.44 4.96
N ALA A 66 -8.84 -23.23 4.98
CA ALA A 66 -8.05 -23.51 3.77
C ALA A 66 -8.91 -24.14 2.65
N GLN A 67 -9.95 -24.89 3.03
CA GLN A 67 -10.94 -25.42 2.09
C GLN A 67 -11.74 -24.31 1.40
N ALA A 68 -12.07 -23.22 2.10
CA ALA A 68 -12.74 -22.06 1.50
C ALA A 68 -11.86 -21.33 0.46
N LEU A 69 -10.52 -21.36 0.64
CA LEU A 69 -9.55 -20.81 -0.30
C LEU A 69 -9.62 -21.57 -1.64
N ASP A 70 -9.54 -22.90 -1.58
CA ASP A 70 -9.60 -23.76 -2.76
C ASP A 70 -10.99 -23.71 -3.41
N GLN A 71 -12.06 -23.67 -2.63
CA GLN A 71 -13.42 -23.53 -3.14
C GLN A 71 -13.64 -22.19 -3.86
N GLY A 72 -13.23 -21.07 -3.25
CA GLY A 72 -13.35 -19.74 -3.86
C GLY A 72 -12.54 -19.64 -5.15
N LYS A 73 -11.31 -20.17 -5.15
CA LYS A 73 -10.48 -20.29 -6.36
C LYS A 73 -11.19 -21.07 -7.46
N GLN A 74 -11.69 -22.28 -7.15
CA GLN A 74 -12.35 -23.13 -8.14
C GLN A 74 -13.65 -22.51 -8.66
N GLN A 75 -14.42 -21.83 -7.81
CA GLN A 75 -15.62 -21.13 -8.23
C GLN A 75 -15.32 -19.99 -9.20
N ILE A 76 -14.30 -19.18 -8.93
CA ILE A 76 -13.86 -18.13 -9.87
C ILE A 76 -13.40 -18.75 -11.19
N ILE A 77 -12.57 -19.79 -11.15
CA ILE A 77 -12.12 -20.48 -12.36
C ILE A 77 -13.33 -20.98 -13.16
N ASN A 78 -14.30 -21.62 -12.50
CA ASN A 78 -15.49 -22.14 -13.17
C ASN A 78 -16.41 -21.05 -13.71
N ALA A 79 -16.45 -19.89 -13.08
CA ALA A 79 -17.27 -18.78 -13.53
C ALA A 79 -16.65 -18.01 -14.70
N LEU A 80 -15.34 -17.82 -14.68
CA LEU A 80 -14.59 -17.15 -15.76
C LEU A 80 -14.34 -18.08 -16.96
N ARG A 81 -14.58 -19.38 -16.81
CA ARG A 81 -14.50 -20.35 -17.91
C ARG A 81 -15.56 -20.09 -18.97
N THR A 82 -15.19 -19.37 -20.02
CA THR A 82 -15.95 -19.28 -21.27
C THR A 82 -15.49 -20.32 -22.27
N ASN A 83 -16.41 -21.08 -22.86
CA ASN A 83 -16.17 -22.03 -23.96
C ASN A 83 -15.15 -23.16 -23.65
N ALA A 84 -15.10 -23.64 -22.41
CA ALA A 84 -14.22 -24.75 -22.04
C ALA A 84 -14.66 -26.07 -22.70
N PRO A 85 -13.77 -26.80 -23.40
CA PRO A 85 -14.05 -28.15 -23.88
C PRO A 85 -14.30 -29.09 -22.67
N ALA A 86 -15.36 -29.89 -22.72
CA ALA A 86 -15.75 -30.75 -21.59
C ALA A 86 -14.72 -31.85 -21.28
N ASP A 87 -13.89 -32.20 -22.25
CA ASP A 87 -12.90 -33.28 -22.21
C ASP A 87 -11.47 -32.80 -21.91
N LYS A 88 -11.24 -31.48 -21.82
CA LYS A 88 -9.89 -30.91 -21.64
C LYS A 88 -9.75 -30.16 -20.33
N GLN A 89 -8.57 -30.26 -19.74
CA GLN A 89 -8.19 -29.48 -18.57
C GLN A 89 -7.62 -28.11 -18.97
N ASP A 90 -7.66 -27.16 -18.06
CA ASP A 90 -7.11 -25.82 -18.30
C ASP A 90 -5.63 -25.77 -17.90
N ILE A 91 -4.72 -25.53 -18.84
CA ILE A 91 -3.29 -25.46 -18.53
C ILE A 91 -2.92 -24.23 -17.69
N ASN A 92 -3.62 -23.10 -17.86
CA ASN A 92 -3.33 -21.85 -17.16
C ASN A 92 -3.75 -21.89 -15.69
N ASN A 93 -4.71 -22.74 -15.34
CA ASN A 93 -5.20 -22.91 -13.97
C ASN A 93 -4.82 -24.26 -13.33
N SER A 94 -4.12 -25.14 -14.05
CA SER A 94 -3.62 -26.42 -13.54
C SER A 94 -2.36 -26.29 -12.70
N SER A 95 -2.20 -27.16 -11.70
CA SER A 95 -0.97 -27.26 -10.89
C SER A 95 0.11 -28.06 -11.62
N SER A 96 1.38 -27.90 -11.21
CA SER A 96 2.48 -28.73 -11.71
C SER A 96 2.25 -30.22 -11.43
N LEU A 97 1.58 -30.55 -10.32
CA LEU A 97 1.19 -31.94 -10.01
C LEU A 97 0.18 -32.49 -11.01
N ALA A 98 -0.86 -31.73 -11.37
CA ALA A 98 -1.87 -32.14 -12.35
C ALA A 98 -1.24 -32.33 -13.74
N LEU A 99 -0.37 -31.42 -14.16
CA LEU A 99 0.40 -31.53 -15.40
C LEU A 99 1.30 -32.78 -15.40
N SER A 100 2.01 -33.02 -14.29
CA SER A 100 2.86 -34.20 -14.15
C SER A 100 2.07 -35.50 -14.21
N ALA A 101 0.89 -35.56 -13.58
CA ALA A 101 0.04 -36.74 -13.59
C ALA A 101 -0.46 -37.07 -14.99
N TYR A 102 -0.91 -36.04 -15.74
CA TYR A 102 -1.33 -36.22 -17.14
C TYR A 102 -0.18 -36.71 -18.03
N LEU A 103 1.01 -36.11 -17.89
CA LEU A 103 2.17 -36.52 -18.69
C LEU A 103 2.64 -37.94 -18.34
N LEU A 104 2.55 -38.34 -17.07
CA LEU A 104 2.85 -39.70 -16.66
C LEU A 104 1.85 -40.71 -17.22
N GLN A 105 0.57 -40.34 -17.29
CA GLN A 105 -0.48 -41.19 -17.85
C GLN A 105 -0.36 -41.36 -19.37
N THR A 106 -0.03 -40.28 -20.07
CA THR A 106 0.05 -40.26 -21.55
C THR A 106 1.40 -40.77 -22.05
N ASP A 107 2.44 -40.67 -21.21
CA ASP A 107 3.83 -41.05 -21.46
C ASP A 107 4.35 -40.65 -22.86
N PRO A 108 4.32 -39.35 -23.22
CA PRO A 108 4.67 -38.89 -24.57
C PRO A 108 6.14 -39.12 -24.97
N LEU A 109 7.02 -39.32 -23.99
CA LEU A 109 8.45 -39.55 -24.20
C LEU A 109 8.83 -41.04 -24.07
N HIS A 110 7.85 -41.92 -23.83
CA HIS A 110 8.07 -43.36 -23.65
C HIS A 110 9.16 -43.69 -22.62
N LEU A 111 9.09 -43.06 -21.45
CA LEU A 111 10.12 -43.16 -20.41
C LEU A 111 9.96 -44.44 -19.59
N SER A 112 11.04 -45.21 -19.45
CA SER A 112 11.02 -46.49 -18.73
C SER A 112 11.47 -46.40 -17.27
N THR A 113 12.58 -45.69 -16.99
CA THR A 113 13.10 -45.46 -15.63
C THR A 113 12.98 -43.98 -15.25
N ASP A 114 12.69 -43.72 -13.98
CA ASP A 114 12.51 -42.36 -13.42
C ASP A 114 11.46 -41.48 -14.12
N ALA A 115 10.53 -42.06 -14.88
CA ALA A 115 9.50 -41.34 -15.64
C ALA A 115 8.73 -40.33 -14.76
N GLN A 116 8.33 -40.75 -13.55
CA GLN A 116 7.65 -39.88 -12.59
C GLN A 116 8.48 -38.65 -12.22
N LYS A 117 9.79 -38.81 -11.98
CA LYS A 117 10.68 -37.70 -11.62
C LYS A 117 10.90 -36.77 -12.82
N GLN A 118 11.07 -37.32 -14.02
CA GLN A 118 11.28 -36.54 -15.23
C GLN A 118 10.04 -35.74 -15.62
N TYR A 119 8.85 -36.37 -15.62
CA TYR A 119 7.59 -35.67 -15.90
C TYR A 119 7.25 -34.63 -14.84
N ALA A 120 7.58 -34.88 -13.55
CA ALA A 120 7.45 -33.87 -12.51
C ALA A 120 8.36 -32.66 -12.78
N ALA A 121 9.60 -32.88 -13.21
CA ALA A 121 10.52 -31.79 -13.56
C ALA A 121 10.04 -30.99 -14.79
N ILE A 122 9.52 -31.66 -15.82
CA ILE A 122 8.95 -31.01 -17.01
C ILE A 122 7.72 -30.17 -16.63
N ALA A 123 6.81 -30.74 -15.85
CA ALA A 123 5.61 -30.05 -15.39
C ALA A 123 5.94 -28.83 -14.52
N GLN A 124 6.94 -28.96 -13.64
CA GLN A 124 7.43 -27.84 -12.83
C GLN A 124 8.04 -26.74 -13.71
N LYS A 125 8.81 -27.11 -14.74
CA LYS A 125 9.40 -26.16 -15.69
C LYS A 125 8.32 -25.37 -16.45
N ILE A 126 7.22 -26.02 -16.84
CA ILE A 126 6.07 -25.37 -17.49
C ILE A 126 5.39 -24.40 -16.52
N ALA A 127 5.09 -24.84 -15.30
CA ALA A 127 4.46 -24.00 -14.28
C ALA A 127 5.32 -22.79 -13.92
N ASP A 128 6.63 -22.98 -13.72
CA ASP A 128 7.56 -21.90 -13.45
C ASP A 128 7.65 -20.90 -14.59
N TYR A 129 7.67 -21.36 -15.85
CA TYR A 129 7.66 -20.47 -17.01
C TYR A 129 6.37 -19.66 -17.11
N ARG A 130 5.21 -20.31 -16.90
CA ARG A 130 3.90 -19.63 -16.84
C ARG A 130 3.91 -18.57 -15.74
N ASP A 131 4.24 -18.93 -14.51
CA ASP A 131 4.05 -18.09 -13.33
C ASP A 131 5.12 -16.99 -13.22
N LYS A 132 6.38 -17.32 -13.50
CA LYS A 132 7.51 -16.39 -13.30
C LYS A 132 7.88 -15.61 -14.56
N THR A 133 7.74 -16.20 -15.74
CA THR A 133 8.16 -15.55 -17.00
C THR A 133 6.98 -14.91 -17.73
N LYS A 134 5.82 -15.56 -17.75
CA LYS A 134 4.60 -15.06 -18.41
C LYS A 134 3.63 -14.38 -17.45
N GLY A 135 3.95 -14.34 -16.16
CA GLY A 135 3.17 -13.68 -15.12
C GLY A 135 1.87 -14.40 -14.73
N GLY A 136 1.68 -15.66 -15.15
CA GLY A 136 0.55 -16.49 -14.74
C GLY A 136 -0.33 -17.01 -15.88
N VAL A 137 -0.15 -16.53 -17.13
CA VAL A 137 -0.99 -16.94 -18.28
C VAL A 137 -0.15 -17.23 -19.52
N LEU A 138 -0.29 -18.43 -20.07
CA LEU A 138 0.19 -18.77 -21.41
C LEU A 138 -0.85 -18.29 -22.44
N SER A 139 -0.39 -17.61 -23.48
CA SER A 139 -1.28 -17.13 -24.56
C SER A 139 -1.43 -18.15 -25.68
N SER A 140 -0.43 -19.02 -25.85
CA SER A 140 -0.48 -20.11 -26.84
C SER A 140 0.36 -21.31 -26.40
N PHE A 141 0.05 -22.51 -26.91
CA PHE A 141 0.95 -23.67 -26.74
C PHE A 141 2.30 -23.46 -27.44
N GLY A 142 2.36 -22.51 -28.39
CA GLY A 142 3.60 -22.07 -29.01
C GLY A 142 4.59 -21.46 -28.01
N ASP A 143 4.11 -20.90 -26.90
CA ASP A 143 4.96 -20.35 -25.83
C ASP A 143 5.85 -21.41 -25.17
N LEU A 144 5.48 -22.69 -25.28
CA LEU A 144 6.25 -23.81 -24.71
C LEU A 144 7.31 -24.36 -25.68
N LYS A 145 7.34 -23.89 -26.93
CA LYS A 145 8.36 -24.32 -27.90
C LYS A 145 9.74 -23.89 -27.44
N GLY A 146 10.69 -24.82 -27.46
CA GLY A 146 12.05 -24.60 -26.97
C GLY A 146 12.20 -24.70 -25.45
N LEU A 147 11.10 -24.67 -24.69
CA LEU A 147 11.12 -24.92 -23.25
C LEU A 147 11.09 -26.42 -22.95
N VAL A 148 10.24 -27.17 -23.64
CA VAL A 148 10.04 -28.62 -23.49
C VAL A 148 10.05 -29.30 -24.86
N ASP A 149 10.14 -30.63 -24.86
CA ASP A 149 10.13 -31.43 -26.09
C ASP A 149 8.82 -31.22 -26.89
N PRO A 150 8.87 -31.13 -28.23
CA PRO A 150 7.68 -30.96 -29.07
C PRO A 150 6.61 -32.05 -28.89
N THR A 151 7.01 -33.28 -28.56
CA THR A 151 6.07 -34.38 -28.28
C THR A 151 5.24 -34.11 -27.03
N VAL A 152 5.86 -33.54 -25.98
CA VAL A 152 5.19 -33.10 -24.76
C VAL A 152 4.18 -31.99 -25.08
N VAL A 153 4.56 -31.01 -25.90
CA VAL A 153 3.64 -29.93 -26.32
C VAL A 153 2.43 -30.52 -27.06
N THR A 154 2.66 -31.48 -27.94
CA THR A 154 1.59 -32.15 -28.70
C THR A 154 0.65 -32.93 -27.78
N ALA A 155 1.19 -33.65 -26.80
CA ALA A 155 0.39 -34.37 -25.81
C ALA A 155 -0.44 -33.42 -24.93
N LEU A 156 0.12 -32.26 -24.55
CA LEU A 156 -0.62 -31.24 -23.80
C LEU A 156 -1.74 -30.63 -24.64
N GLN A 157 -1.56 -30.42 -25.95
CA GLN A 157 -2.62 -29.93 -26.83
C GLN A 157 -3.82 -30.90 -26.93
N GLN A 158 -3.60 -32.19 -26.71
CA GLN A 158 -4.66 -33.20 -26.72
C GLN A 158 -5.50 -33.14 -25.45
N GLY A 159 -4.88 -33.05 -24.27
CA GLY A 159 -5.59 -33.10 -22.97
C GLY A 159 -5.88 -31.76 -22.32
N PHE A 160 -5.27 -30.67 -22.80
CA PHE A 160 -5.45 -29.33 -22.27
C PHE A 160 -5.94 -28.33 -23.31
N TYR A 161 -6.64 -27.31 -22.83
CA TYR A 161 -6.95 -26.09 -23.55
C TYR A 161 -6.32 -24.89 -22.83
N LEU A 162 -6.29 -23.76 -23.51
CA LEU A 162 -5.83 -22.48 -22.97
C LEU A 162 -7.05 -21.61 -22.68
N SER A 163 -7.28 -21.29 -21.41
CA SER A 163 -8.13 -20.16 -21.07
C SER A 163 -7.39 -18.84 -21.30
N ASP A 164 -8.15 -17.78 -21.47
CA ASP A 164 -7.66 -16.41 -21.59
C ASP A 164 -7.23 -15.81 -20.24
N PHE A 165 -7.32 -16.54 -19.13
CA PHE A 165 -6.98 -16.08 -17.78
C PHE A 165 -6.24 -17.12 -16.94
N GLY A 166 -5.60 -16.69 -15.86
CA GLY A 166 -4.89 -17.55 -14.92
C GLY A 166 -4.91 -16.97 -13.51
N VAL A 167 -5.30 -17.79 -12.54
CA VAL A 167 -5.27 -17.44 -11.11
C VAL A 167 -3.89 -17.72 -10.54
N TYR A 168 -3.13 -16.67 -10.23
CA TYR A 168 -1.74 -16.79 -9.76
C TYR A 168 -1.57 -16.52 -8.27
N ASN A 169 -2.54 -15.87 -7.61
CA ASN A 169 -2.50 -15.64 -6.16
C ASN A 169 -3.90 -15.74 -5.54
N VAL A 170 -3.97 -16.36 -4.35
CA VAL A 170 -5.17 -16.38 -3.51
C VAL A 170 -4.76 -16.15 -2.07
N ALA A 171 -5.38 -15.16 -1.42
CA ALA A 171 -5.14 -14.84 -0.02
C ALA A 171 -6.48 -14.73 0.75
N ILE A 172 -6.51 -15.14 2.01
CA ILE A 172 -7.64 -14.89 2.91
C ILE A 172 -7.20 -13.93 4.00
N VAL A 173 -7.99 -12.89 4.21
CA VAL A 173 -7.95 -12.11 5.44
C VAL A 173 -9.21 -12.45 6.23
N GLY A 174 -9.07 -13.00 7.44
CA GLY A 174 -10.22 -13.29 8.29
C GLY A 174 -10.86 -11.98 8.81
N PRO A 175 -12.20 -11.87 8.90
CA PRO A 175 -12.87 -10.63 9.33
C PRO A 175 -12.59 -10.25 10.79
N GLN A 176 -12.45 -11.25 11.67
CA GLN A 176 -12.01 -11.00 13.04
C GLN A 176 -10.58 -10.46 13.07
N VAL A 177 -9.69 -11.04 12.27
CA VAL A 177 -8.30 -10.60 12.15
C VAL A 177 -8.24 -9.19 11.56
N GLY A 178 -9.04 -8.88 10.54
CA GLY A 178 -9.08 -7.55 9.92
C GLY A 178 -9.57 -6.45 10.87
N ALA A 179 -10.66 -6.71 11.61
CA ALA A 179 -11.17 -5.77 12.62
C ALA A 179 -10.17 -5.58 13.78
N GLN A 180 -9.53 -6.66 14.23
CA GLN A 180 -8.50 -6.60 15.25
C GLN A 180 -7.27 -5.81 14.78
N LEU A 181 -6.81 -6.06 13.56
CA LEU A 181 -5.69 -5.34 12.93
C LEU A 181 -5.99 -3.86 12.77
N ARG A 182 -7.21 -3.49 12.35
CA ARG A 182 -7.65 -2.09 12.29
C ARG A 182 -7.57 -1.42 13.66
N LYS A 183 -8.09 -2.07 14.70
CA LYS A 183 -8.04 -1.55 16.08
C LYS A 183 -6.60 -1.42 16.56
N GLN A 184 -5.76 -2.42 16.31
CA GLN A 184 -4.34 -2.40 16.66
C GLN A 184 -3.60 -1.28 15.94
N ALA A 185 -3.85 -1.06 14.64
CA ALA A 185 -3.25 0.03 13.87
C ALA A 185 -3.64 1.42 14.42
N MET A 186 -4.92 1.63 14.75
CA MET A 186 -5.38 2.88 15.37
C MET A 186 -4.73 3.10 16.73
N LEU A 187 -4.67 2.06 17.58
CA LEU A 187 -4.02 2.15 18.89
C LEU A 187 -2.51 2.38 18.76
N ALA A 188 -1.82 1.70 17.85
CA ALA A 188 -0.39 1.90 17.59
C ALA A 188 -0.09 3.34 17.14
N THR A 189 -0.91 3.89 16.25
CA THR A 189 -0.79 5.29 15.81
C THR A 189 -1.01 6.26 16.97
N ALA A 190 -2.07 6.04 17.78
CA ALA A 190 -2.36 6.88 18.93
C ALA A 190 -1.24 6.81 19.99
N TYR A 191 -0.73 5.63 20.30
CA TYR A 191 0.39 5.46 21.23
C TYR A 191 1.69 6.05 20.69
N SER A 192 1.94 5.99 19.37
CA SER A 192 3.10 6.64 18.74
C SER A 192 3.02 8.17 18.90
N LEU A 193 1.88 8.78 18.57
CA LEU A 193 1.66 10.23 18.74
C LEU A 193 1.76 10.66 20.22
N ALA A 194 1.18 9.88 21.13
CA ALA A 194 1.25 10.15 22.57
C ALA A 194 2.68 10.03 23.11
N GLY A 195 3.40 8.96 22.76
CA GLY A 195 4.79 8.76 23.17
C GLY A 195 5.70 9.86 22.63
N MET A 196 5.46 10.31 21.40
CA MET A 196 6.16 11.42 20.77
C MET A 196 5.87 12.75 21.46
N LEU A 197 4.61 13.03 21.82
CA LEU A 197 4.24 14.19 22.63
C LEU A 197 4.98 14.19 23.98
N VAL A 198 4.97 13.05 24.67
CA VAL A 198 5.64 12.88 25.96
C VAL A 198 7.14 13.13 25.81
N TYR A 199 7.79 12.48 24.85
CA TYR A 199 9.21 12.68 24.57
C TYR A 199 9.54 14.15 24.30
N LEU A 200 8.78 14.81 23.43
CA LEU A 200 9.01 16.22 23.10
C LEU A 200 8.69 17.15 24.27
N ALA A 201 7.70 16.85 25.09
CA ALA A 201 7.39 17.63 26.29
C ALA A 201 8.47 17.54 27.37
N PHE A 202 9.19 16.40 27.45
CA PHE A 202 10.37 16.28 28.32
C PHE A 202 11.63 16.91 27.70
N ARG A 203 11.82 16.79 26.39
CA ARG A 203 13.03 17.27 25.68
C ARG A 203 12.98 18.77 25.33
N PHE A 204 11.77 19.31 25.11
CA PHE A 204 11.47 20.67 24.69
C PHE A 204 10.34 21.27 25.55
N GLU A 205 10.04 22.56 25.39
CA GLU A 205 8.82 23.10 26.01
C GLU A 205 7.57 22.49 25.36
N LEU A 206 6.50 22.33 26.15
CA LEU A 206 5.27 21.65 25.75
C LEU A 206 4.68 22.16 24.43
N ILE A 207 4.84 23.46 24.12
CA ILE A 207 4.39 24.03 22.86
C ILE A 207 5.06 23.41 21.62
N TYR A 208 6.36 23.10 21.68
CA TYR A 208 7.07 22.46 20.58
C TYR A 208 6.54 21.04 20.37
N GLY A 209 6.25 20.32 21.45
CA GLY A 209 5.61 19.00 21.38
C GLY A 209 4.23 19.06 20.73
N VAL A 210 3.39 20.01 21.14
CA VAL A 210 2.04 20.19 20.55
C VAL A 210 2.12 20.58 19.07
N ALA A 211 2.99 21.53 18.71
CA ALA A 211 3.18 21.95 17.33
C ALA A 211 3.66 20.80 16.43
N ALA A 212 4.60 19.99 16.91
CA ALA A 212 5.07 18.80 16.19
C ALA A 212 3.97 17.76 15.99
N VAL A 213 3.19 17.46 17.04
CA VAL A 213 2.08 16.48 16.95
C VAL A 213 1.00 16.94 15.98
N ILE A 214 0.64 18.23 15.99
CA ILE A 214 -0.34 18.79 15.03
C ILE A 214 0.19 18.67 13.60
N THR A 215 1.48 18.95 13.40
CA THR A 215 2.12 18.87 12.08
C THR A 215 2.13 17.44 11.55
N VAL A 216 2.54 16.46 12.37
CA VAL A 216 2.52 15.04 12.00
C VAL A 216 1.11 14.51 11.77
N PHE A 217 0.14 14.98 12.57
CA PHE A 217 -1.26 14.62 12.36
C PHE A 217 -1.75 15.12 10.99
N HIS A 218 -1.39 16.35 10.60
CA HIS A 218 -1.66 16.88 9.27
C HIS A 218 -1.01 16.03 8.16
N ASP A 219 0.26 15.64 8.31
CA ASP A 219 0.96 14.82 7.32
C ASP A 219 0.32 13.44 7.14
N THR A 220 -0.04 12.82 8.26
CA THR A 220 -0.73 11.53 8.29
C THR A 220 -2.10 11.65 7.63
N LEU A 221 -2.84 12.73 7.91
CA LEU A 221 -4.16 12.97 7.32
C LEU A 221 -4.09 13.15 5.81
N ILE A 222 -3.12 13.93 5.30
CA ILE A 222 -2.94 14.10 3.85
C ILE A 222 -2.54 12.77 3.20
N THR A 223 -1.63 12.02 3.82
CA THR A 223 -1.19 10.72 3.29
C THR A 223 -2.36 9.74 3.21
N VAL A 224 -3.16 9.60 4.26
CA VAL A 224 -4.38 8.77 4.27
C VAL A 224 -5.42 9.29 3.27
N GLY A 225 -5.59 10.62 3.18
CA GLY A 225 -6.47 11.28 2.22
C GLY A 225 -6.11 10.96 0.77
N ALA A 226 -4.82 10.90 0.44
CA ALA A 226 -4.36 10.54 -0.90
C ALA A 226 -4.71 9.10 -1.29
N PHE A 227 -4.65 8.15 -0.34
CA PHE A 227 -5.13 6.78 -0.57
C PHE A 227 -6.65 6.74 -0.77
N SER A 228 -7.38 7.57 -0.02
CA SER A 228 -8.83 7.72 -0.18
C SER A 228 -9.23 8.31 -1.53
N LEU A 229 -8.45 9.25 -2.07
CA LEU A 229 -8.72 9.89 -3.38
C LEU A 229 -8.33 9.00 -4.56
N THR A 230 -7.45 8.02 -4.36
CA THR A 230 -6.96 7.13 -5.41
C THR A 230 -7.59 5.74 -5.36
N ASP A 231 -8.59 5.55 -4.49
CA ASP A 231 -9.27 4.26 -4.24
C ASP A 231 -8.32 3.09 -3.94
N LYS A 232 -7.14 3.40 -3.38
CA LYS A 232 -6.13 2.41 -3.02
C LYS A 232 -6.39 1.83 -1.64
N PRO A 233 -6.32 0.49 -1.47
CA PRO A 233 -6.56 -0.13 -0.17
C PRO A 233 -5.44 0.21 0.81
N ILE A 234 -5.81 0.50 2.06
CA ILE A 234 -4.86 0.67 3.17
C ILE A 234 -4.56 -0.72 3.76
N SER A 235 -3.49 -1.34 3.28
CA SER A 235 -2.99 -2.62 3.80
C SER A 235 -2.17 -2.43 5.10
N LEU A 236 -1.79 -3.53 5.74
CA LEU A 236 -0.87 -3.50 6.89
C LEU A 236 0.48 -2.89 6.55
N THR A 237 0.96 -3.09 5.32
CA THR A 237 2.21 -2.49 4.86
C THR A 237 2.05 -0.97 4.73
N VAL A 238 0.93 -0.47 4.24
CA VAL A 238 0.63 0.98 4.24
C VAL A 238 0.58 1.55 5.65
N ILE A 239 -0.01 0.83 6.61
CA ILE A 239 -0.02 1.25 8.03
C ILE A 239 1.39 1.32 8.59
N ALA A 240 2.25 0.33 8.31
CA ALA A 240 3.64 0.36 8.73
C ALA A 240 4.41 1.53 8.12
N ALA A 241 4.14 1.87 6.84
CA ALA A 241 4.69 3.05 6.19
C ALA A 241 4.24 4.35 6.88
N ILE A 242 2.95 4.47 7.25
CA ILE A 242 2.43 5.63 7.98
C ILE A 242 3.10 5.77 9.36
N LEU A 243 3.27 4.67 10.10
CA LEU A 243 3.98 4.69 11.38
C LEU A 243 5.45 5.10 11.22
N THR A 244 6.09 4.65 10.14
CA THR A 244 7.47 5.05 9.80
C THR A 244 7.54 6.53 9.45
N LEU A 245 6.57 7.02 8.68
CA LEU A 245 6.44 8.43 8.29
C LEU A 245 6.30 9.35 9.51
N ILE A 246 5.54 8.94 10.52
CA ILE A 246 5.36 9.72 11.76
C ILE A 246 6.72 10.04 12.40
N GLY A 247 7.60 9.04 12.52
CA GLY A 247 8.96 9.24 13.04
C GLY A 247 9.82 10.08 12.11
N TYR A 248 9.75 9.79 10.82
CA TYR A 248 10.55 10.45 9.79
C TYR A 248 10.23 11.95 9.67
N SER A 249 8.95 12.34 9.52
CA SER A 249 8.55 13.75 9.37
C SER A 249 8.94 14.59 10.59
N ASN A 250 8.87 13.98 11.77
CA ASN A 250 9.23 14.68 13.00
C ASN A 250 10.74 14.91 13.16
N ASN A 251 11.59 14.11 12.51
CA ASN A 251 13.03 14.35 12.52
C ASN A 251 13.35 15.76 12.03
N ASP A 252 12.79 16.18 10.89
CA ASP A 252 13.06 17.51 10.32
C ASP A 252 12.48 18.64 11.18
N THR A 253 11.25 18.44 11.69
CA THR A 253 10.59 19.39 12.61
C THR A 253 11.44 19.66 13.85
N ILE A 254 12.03 18.61 14.45
CA ILE A 254 12.89 18.73 15.63
C ILE A 254 14.12 19.59 15.32
N VAL A 255 14.77 19.39 14.18
CA VAL A 255 15.99 20.17 13.90
C VAL A 255 15.68 21.63 13.58
N VAL A 256 14.54 21.92 12.94
CA VAL A 256 14.06 23.31 12.77
C VAL A 256 13.80 23.93 14.15
N PHE A 257 13.12 23.23 15.04
CA PHE A 257 12.81 23.72 16.39
C PHE A 257 14.06 23.95 17.25
N ASP A 258 15.04 23.06 17.18
CA ASP A 258 16.29 23.23 17.92
C ASP A 258 17.03 24.47 17.41
N ARG A 259 17.06 24.70 16.10
CA ARG A 259 17.66 25.92 15.53
C ARG A 259 16.89 27.19 15.88
N ILE A 260 15.56 27.14 15.94
CA ILE A 260 14.75 28.28 16.44
C ILE A 260 15.11 28.59 17.89
N ARG A 261 15.20 27.58 18.75
CA ARG A 261 15.58 27.75 20.16
C ARG A 261 16.98 28.31 20.33
N GLU A 262 17.94 27.83 19.55
CA GLU A 262 19.31 28.33 19.57
C GLU A 262 19.35 29.81 19.18
N ASN A 263 18.74 30.18 18.05
CA ASN A 263 18.70 31.57 17.60
C ASN A 263 17.91 32.47 18.57
N LEU A 264 16.85 31.98 19.23
CA LEU A 264 16.14 32.72 20.28
C LEU A 264 17.06 33.12 21.45
N LYS A 265 18.03 32.26 21.81
CA LYS A 265 19.00 32.57 22.86
C LYS A 265 20.02 33.63 22.43
N LEU A 266 20.44 33.58 21.17
CA LEU A 266 21.46 34.46 20.59
C LEU A 266 20.90 35.83 20.15
N MET A 267 19.65 35.87 19.67
CA MET A 267 19.06 36.99 18.96
C MET A 267 17.90 37.64 19.74
N ARG A 268 18.11 37.87 21.04
CA ARG A 268 17.07 38.30 21.99
C ARG A 268 16.33 39.61 21.66
N ARG A 269 16.85 40.41 20.71
CA ARG A 269 16.28 41.70 20.30
C ARG A 269 15.50 41.64 18.98
N GLU A 270 15.57 40.53 18.25
CA GLU A 270 14.86 40.38 16.97
C GLU A 270 13.43 39.85 17.19
N LYS A 271 12.55 40.10 16.22
CA LYS A 271 11.18 39.56 16.26
C LYS A 271 11.21 38.06 16.06
N LEU A 272 10.29 37.35 16.70
CA LEU A 272 10.21 35.90 16.60
C LEU A 272 10.07 35.41 15.15
N ALA A 273 9.25 36.08 14.34
CA ALA A 273 9.09 35.72 12.93
C ALA A 273 10.41 35.80 12.14
N ASP A 274 11.24 36.82 12.39
CA ASP A 274 12.54 36.99 11.73
C ASP A 274 13.53 35.90 12.17
N ILE A 275 13.51 35.57 13.47
CA ILE A 275 14.30 34.47 14.04
C ILE A 275 13.92 33.13 13.40
N VAL A 276 12.61 32.86 13.30
CA VAL A 276 12.09 31.63 12.70
C VAL A 276 12.47 31.52 11.23
N ASN A 277 12.30 32.59 10.44
CA ASN A 277 12.70 32.62 9.03
C ASN A 277 14.21 32.37 8.86
N ARG A 278 15.05 32.97 9.70
CA ARG A 278 16.50 32.71 9.67
C ARG A 278 16.83 31.28 10.05
N SER A 279 16.17 30.72 11.06
CA SER A 279 16.36 29.33 11.46
C SER A 279 15.98 28.35 10.35
N ILE A 280 14.86 28.60 9.66
CA ILE A 280 14.44 27.80 8.49
C ILE A 280 15.51 27.86 7.39
N ASN A 281 15.98 29.05 7.02
CA ASN A 281 17.00 29.20 5.97
C ASN A 281 18.31 28.50 6.33
N GLN A 282 18.70 28.49 7.60
CA GLN A 282 19.91 27.82 8.07
C GLN A 282 19.78 26.29 8.06
N THR A 283 18.58 25.74 8.20
CA THR A 283 18.33 24.30 8.21
C THR A 283 17.94 23.72 6.85
N LEU A 284 17.48 24.58 5.93
CA LEU A 284 16.92 24.20 4.62
C LEU A 284 17.83 23.24 3.84
N SER A 285 19.12 23.56 3.68
CA SER A 285 20.05 22.73 2.90
C SER A 285 20.17 21.31 3.46
N ARG A 286 20.22 21.17 4.79
CA ARG A 286 20.28 19.85 5.42
C ARG A 286 18.97 19.09 5.18
N THR A 287 17.83 19.73 5.42
CA THR A 287 16.50 19.15 5.22
C THR A 287 16.31 18.68 3.77
N ILE A 288 16.69 19.49 2.78
CA ILE A 288 16.60 19.10 1.36
C ILE A 288 17.50 17.90 1.06
N LEU A 289 18.72 17.85 1.60
CA LEU A 289 19.65 16.75 1.34
C LEU A 289 19.19 15.44 2.00
N THR A 290 18.75 15.49 3.27
CA THR A 290 18.26 14.30 3.98
C THR A 290 16.94 13.81 3.39
N ALA A 291 16.02 14.73 3.09
CA ALA A 291 14.75 14.40 2.47
C ALA A 291 14.90 13.92 1.02
N GLY A 292 15.75 14.58 0.24
CA GLY A 292 16.00 14.21 -1.15
C GLY A 292 16.61 12.82 -1.29
N LEU A 293 17.61 12.47 -0.46
CA LEU A 293 18.23 11.14 -0.51
C LEU A 293 17.21 10.04 -0.22
N THR A 294 16.45 10.21 0.86
CA THR A 294 15.43 9.23 1.25
C THR A 294 14.28 9.20 0.25
N PHE A 295 13.83 10.35 -0.26
CA PHE A 295 12.85 10.41 -1.34
C PHE A 295 13.29 9.61 -2.57
N LEU A 296 14.54 9.78 -3.01
CA LEU A 296 15.06 9.03 -4.16
C LEU A 296 15.07 7.52 -3.92
N THR A 297 15.40 7.06 -2.71
CA THR A 297 15.39 5.61 -2.41
C THR A 297 13.98 5.04 -2.40
N VAL A 298 13.00 5.73 -1.80
CA VAL A 298 11.61 5.25 -1.82
C VAL A 298 10.94 5.46 -3.17
N LEU A 299 11.37 6.44 -3.97
CA LEU A 299 10.94 6.59 -5.35
C LEU A 299 11.43 5.41 -6.21
N ALA A 300 12.68 4.99 -6.06
CA ALA A 300 13.17 3.78 -6.71
C ALA A 300 12.37 2.54 -6.25
N LEU A 301 12.06 2.44 -4.95
CA LEU A 301 11.20 1.38 -4.43
C LEU A 301 9.76 1.45 -4.97
N PHE A 302 9.25 2.65 -5.25
CA PHE A 302 7.94 2.84 -5.84
C PHE A 302 7.90 2.40 -7.31
N LEU A 303 8.93 2.76 -8.09
CA LEU A 303 9.01 2.42 -9.52
C LEU A 303 9.39 0.96 -9.76
N PHE A 304 10.25 0.37 -8.91
CA PHE A 304 10.86 -0.94 -9.15
C PHE A 304 10.58 -2.00 -8.07
N GLY A 305 9.94 -1.64 -6.95
CA GLY A 305 9.75 -2.54 -5.80
C GLY A 305 8.66 -3.60 -5.97
N GLY A 306 7.96 -3.59 -7.11
CA GLY A 306 6.90 -4.55 -7.41
C GLY A 306 5.62 -4.34 -6.60
N GLU A 307 4.66 -5.24 -6.82
CA GLU A 307 3.27 -5.08 -6.37
C GLU A 307 3.13 -5.03 -4.84
N VAL A 308 3.84 -5.91 -4.13
CA VAL A 308 3.75 -6.07 -2.67
C VAL A 308 4.18 -4.79 -1.92
N LEU A 309 5.17 -4.07 -2.47
CA LEU A 309 5.74 -2.87 -1.85
C LEU A 309 5.16 -1.58 -2.40
N HIS A 310 4.41 -1.62 -3.50
CA HIS A 310 3.91 -0.42 -4.17
C HIS A 310 3.03 0.47 -3.28
N GLY A 311 2.16 -0.13 -2.46
CA GLY A 311 1.36 0.63 -1.47
C GLY A 311 2.22 1.24 -0.37
N PHE A 312 3.20 0.49 0.14
CA PHE A 312 4.13 0.95 1.17
C PHE A 312 4.98 2.13 0.67
N SER A 313 5.59 1.99 -0.50
CA SER A 313 6.45 3.01 -1.10
C SER A 313 5.66 4.25 -1.54
N LEU A 314 4.44 4.09 -2.04
CA LEU A 314 3.57 5.23 -2.35
C LEU A 314 3.28 6.08 -1.10
N ALA A 315 2.97 5.44 0.04
CA ALA A 315 2.70 6.14 1.29
C ALA A 315 3.93 6.94 1.76
N LEU A 316 5.13 6.37 1.63
CA LEU A 316 6.37 7.07 1.97
C LEU A 316 6.72 8.19 0.96
N VAL A 317 6.51 8.00 -0.34
CA VAL A 317 6.74 9.04 -1.36
C VAL A 317 5.88 10.27 -1.07
N ILE A 318 4.58 10.08 -0.86
CA ILE A 318 3.65 11.17 -0.52
C ILE A 318 4.01 11.76 0.83
N GLY A 319 4.23 10.90 1.82
CA GLY A 319 4.53 11.31 3.18
C GLY A 319 5.79 12.16 3.29
N ILE A 320 6.89 11.77 2.65
CA ILE A 320 8.14 12.53 2.68
C ILE A 320 7.96 13.89 2.05
N LEU A 321 7.31 13.99 0.88
CA LEU A 321 7.05 15.28 0.22
C LEU A 321 6.24 16.22 1.13
N ILE A 322 5.17 15.71 1.74
CA ILE A 322 4.32 16.50 2.63
C ILE A 322 5.03 16.85 3.93
N GLY A 323 5.76 15.91 4.54
CA GLY A 323 6.48 16.11 5.80
C GLY A 323 7.62 17.12 5.68
N THR A 324 8.39 17.05 4.59
CA THR A 324 9.43 18.04 4.30
C THR A 324 8.83 19.43 4.15
N TYR A 325 7.70 19.56 3.44
CA TYR A 325 6.98 20.82 3.33
C TYR A 325 6.42 21.31 4.67
N SER A 326 5.74 20.45 5.43
CA SER A 326 5.01 20.83 6.63
C SER A 326 5.92 21.21 7.80
N SER A 327 7.11 20.61 7.90
CA SER A 327 8.12 20.99 8.88
C SER A 327 8.53 22.47 8.78
N ILE A 328 8.42 23.07 7.59
CA ILE A 328 8.74 24.47 7.31
C ILE A 328 7.48 25.33 7.29
N ALA A 329 6.44 24.90 6.59
CA ALA A 329 5.25 25.71 6.28
C ALA A 329 4.13 25.62 7.32
N ILE A 330 4.15 24.62 8.21
CA ILE A 330 3.11 24.40 9.22
C ILE A 330 3.69 24.51 10.64
N ALA A 331 4.74 23.74 10.94
CA ALA A 331 5.28 23.66 12.30
C ALA A 331 5.81 25.02 12.82
N ALA A 332 6.57 25.73 11.99
CA ALA A 332 7.15 27.02 12.35
C ALA A 332 6.09 28.14 12.52
N PRO A 333 5.12 28.32 11.61
CA PRO A 333 4.04 29.28 11.81
C PRO A 333 3.15 29.00 13.03
N ILE A 334 2.87 27.74 13.36
CA ILE A 334 2.12 27.37 14.58
C ILE A 334 2.85 27.90 15.82
N LEU A 335 4.18 27.73 15.87
CA LEU A 335 4.99 28.22 16.97
C LEU A 335 4.93 29.75 17.08
N VAL A 336 5.04 30.46 15.94
CA VAL A 336 4.96 31.93 15.88
C VAL A 336 3.60 32.41 16.38
N ALA A 337 2.52 31.86 15.83
CA ALA A 337 1.15 32.24 16.17
C ALA A 337 0.85 32.06 17.66
N TYR A 338 1.31 30.95 18.26
CA TYR A 338 1.12 30.71 19.69
C TYR A 338 1.88 31.72 20.56
N GLN A 339 3.13 32.02 20.21
CA GLN A 339 3.94 32.95 20.99
C GLN A 339 3.42 34.39 20.87
N ASP A 340 2.99 34.84 19.69
CA ASP A 340 2.35 36.14 19.50
C ASP A 340 1.05 36.26 20.32
N TRP A 341 0.22 35.20 20.33
CA TRP A 341 -0.97 35.13 21.16
C TRP A 341 -0.66 35.24 22.66
N ARG A 342 0.38 34.53 23.14
CA ARG A 342 0.81 34.58 24.54
C ARG A 342 1.35 35.95 24.93
N GLN A 343 2.14 36.59 24.06
CA GLN A 343 2.68 37.94 24.31
C GLN A 343 1.58 38.99 24.36
N ASN A 344 0.57 38.92 23.47
CA ASN A 344 -0.55 39.85 23.47
C ASN A 344 -1.46 39.72 24.71
N ARG A 345 -1.58 38.51 25.30
CA ARG A 345 -2.27 38.32 26.60
C ARG A 345 -1.48 38.82 27.81
N SER A 346 -0.17 39.00 27.68
CA SER A 346 0.72 39.35 28.80
C SER A 346 0.98 40.86 28.92
N LYS A 347 0.49 41.68 27.98
CA LYS A 347 0.59 43.15 28.08
C LYS A 347 -0.41 43.65 29.12
N PRO A 348 0.02 44.34 30.19
CA PRO A 348 -0.92 44.98 31.11
C PRO A 348 -1.71 46.02 30.34
N VAL A 349 -3.04 46.02 30.50
CA VAL A 349 -3.88 47.14 30.06
C VAL A 349 -3.40 48.36 30.85
N VAL A 350 -2.70 49.28 30.19
CA VAL A 350 -2.30 50.55 30.80
C VAL A 350 -3.60 51.28 31.15
N ALA A 351 -3.96 51.27 32.43
CA ALA A 351 -5.05 52.08 32.94
C ALA A 351 -4.70 53.55 32.67
N LEU A 352 -5.53 54.21 31.87
CA LEU A 352 -5.52 55.66 31.69
C LEU A 352 -5.69 56.31 33.07
N ALA A 353 -4.58 56.76 33.67
CA ALA A 353 -4.59 57.51 34.91
C ALA A 353 -5.40 58.79 34.72
N GLY A 354 -6.35 59.01 35.63
CA GLY A 354 -7.39 60.01 35.54
C GLY A 354 -6.89 61.45 35.42
N LYS A 355 -7.58 62.22 34.59
CA LYS A 355 -7.62 63.69 34.70
C LYS A 355 -8.26 64.06 36.04
N GLY A 356 -7.42 64.40 37.01
CA GLY A 356 -7.82 65.02 38.26
C GLY A 356 -8.47 66.38 38.02
N LYS A 357 -9.62 66.59 38.65
CA LYS A 357 -10.37 67.86 38.74
C LYS A 357 -9.48 68.97 39.30
N GLY A 358 -9.36 70.08 38.57
CA GLY A 358 -9.04 71.40 39.14
C GLY A 358 -10.34 72.07 39.57
N ARG A 359 -10.38 72.55 40.82
CA ARG A 359 -11.45 73.38 41.40
C ARG A 359 -11.34 74.81 40.92
#